data_AF-A0A640W4S5-F1
#
_entry.id   AF-A0A640W4S5-F1
#
_cell.length_a   1.000
_cell.length_b   1.000
_cell.length_c   1.000
_cell.angle_alpha   90.00
_cell.angle_beta   90.00
_cell.angle_gamma   90.00
#
_symmetry.space_group_name_H-M   'P 1'
#
loop_
_entity.id
_entity.type
_entity.pdbx_description
1 polymer ?
#
loop_
_entity_poly.entity_id
_entity_poly.type
_entity_poly.pdbx_seq_one_letter_code
_entity_poly.pdbx_strand_id
1 'polypeptide(L)'
;MKIGFVVNPIAGMGGKVGLKGTDGMLQEAIKRGARREAPQKAIKFLKALREKKIDVQIFTASHEMGEDECKDAGIKARVVYQCNNPTTAMDTKKACIEFMKHGVDAIVFVGGDGTARDVYSVVKDRIAMMLGVPAGVKMYSGVFAFTPEMAAEVIANFDGSVDAEIIDIDEEAFRKDKLELKIYGYAKTLGGNVQQGKILIASDKEMKESIVSFMALICRKGNYIIGGGSTTYARLNNICN
;
A
#
# COMPACT_ATOMS: atom_id res chain seq x y z
N MET A 1 23.06 0.01 -0.01
CA MET A 1 21.92 0.12 0.95
C MET A 1 21.37 -1.26 1.26
N LYS A 2 20.99 -1.54 2.51
CA LYS A 2 20.36 -2.80 2.94
C LYS A 2 18.84 -2.63 3.03
N ILE A 3 18.11 -3.48 2.32
CA ILE A 3 16.64 -3.42 2.24
C ILE A 3 16.05 -4.72 2.76
N GLY A 4 15.14 -4.62 3.73
CA GLY A 4 14.20 -5.69 4.05
C GLY A 4 13.01 -5.61 3.09
N PHE A 5 12.74 -6.67 2.33
CA PHE A 5 11.67 -6.71 1.35
C PHE A 5 10.63 -7.79 1.71
N VAL A 6 9.36 -7.40 1.83
CA VAL A 6 8.27 -8.33 2.13
C VAL A 6 7.03 -8.05 1.28
N VAL A 7 6.43 -9.12 0.78
CA VAL A 7 5.18 -9.09 0.02
C VAL A 7 4.07 -9.69 0.91
N ASN A 8 2.93 -9.01 0.99
CA ASN A 8 1.70 -9.63 1.47
C ASN A 8 0.96 -10.23 0.26
N PRO A 9 0.99 -11.56 0.03
CA PRO A 9 0.55 -12.16 -1.24
C PRO A 9 -0.93 -11.93 -1.57
N ILE A 10 -1.75 -11.72 -0.53
CA ILE A 10 -3.20 -11.54 -0.65
C ILE A 10 -3.62 -10.06 -0.66
N ALA A 11 -2.68 -9.12 -0.51
CA ALA A 11 -3.02 -7.71 -0.50
C ALA A 11 -3.58 -7.23 -1.85
N GLY A 12 -4.53 -6.28 -1.79
CA GLY A 12 -5.16 -5.68 -2.96
C GLY A 12 -6.37 -6.45 -3.53
N MET A 13 -6.61 -7.69 -3.10
CA MET A 13 -7.70 -8.51 -3.64
C MET A 13 -9.09 -7.94 -3.37
N GLY A 14 -9.36 -7.46 -2.16
CA GLY A 14 -10.68 -6.97 -1.78
C GLY A 14 -11.12 -5.71 -2.54
N GLY A 15 -10.22 -4.74 -2.71
CA GLY A 15 -10.56 -3.45 -3.31
C GLY A 15 -11.12 -3.54 -4.74
N LYS A 16 -10.62 -4.49 -5.54
CA LYS A 16 -11.06 -4.69 -6.94
C LYS A 16 -12.46 -5.23 -7.08
N VAL A 17 -12.92 -6.01 -6.11
CA VAL A 17 -14.25 -6.62 -6.10
C VAL A 17 -15.25 -5.84 -5.25
N GLY A 18 -14.95 -4.55 -5.02
CA GLY A 18 -15.77 -3.64 -4.22
C GLY A 18 -15.77 -3.92 -2.72
N LEU A 19 -14.91 -4.83 -2.24
CA LEU A 19 -14.74 -5.07 -0.81
C LEU A 19 -13.86 -3.99 -0.19
N LYS A 20 -14.06 -3.82 1.11
CA LYS A 20 -13.46 -2.76 1.93
C LYS A 20 -12.27 -3.29 2.74
N GLY A 21 -11.39 -4.02 2.06
CA GLY A 21 -10.29 -4.78 2.68
C GLY A 21 -10.27 -6.23 2.21
N THR A 22 -9.14 -6.92 2.41
CA THR A 22 -9.04 -8.37 2.15
C THR A 22 -9.05 -9.18 3.44
N ASP A 23 -8.70 -8.56 4.57
CA ASP A 23 -8.58 -9.22 5.86
C ASP A 23 -9.94 -9.77 6.32
N GLY A 24 -9.97 -11.05 6.67
CA GLY A 24 -11.21 -11.78 7.00
C GLY A 24 -12.18 -12.01 5.83
N MET A 25 -11.88 -11.52 4.63
CA MET A 25 -12.77 -11.56 3.45
C MET A 25 -12.13 -12.26 2.24
N LEU A 26 -11.00 -12.94 2.42
CA LEU A 26 -10.26 -13.58 1.33
C LEU A 26 -11.12 -14.54 0.50
N GLN A 27 -11.92 -15.38 1.16
CA GLN A 27 -12.81 -16.33 0.46
C GLN A 27 -13.88 -15.62 -0.36
N GLU A 28 -14.48 -14.58 0.18
CA GLU A 28 -15.47 -13.76 -0.54
C GLU A 28 -14.82 -12.99 -1.70
N ALA A 29 -13.59 -12.51 -1.53
CA ALA A 29 -12.84 -11.85 -2.59
C ALA A 29 -12.58 -12.81 -3.76
N ILE A 30 -12.13 -14.03 -3.46
CA ILE A 30 -11.91 -15.08 -4.46
C ILE A 30 -13.23 -15.44 -5.17
N LYS A 31 -14.33 -15.60 -4.41
CA LYS A 31 -15.67 -15.88 -4.97
C LYS A 31 -16.13 -14.79 -5.94
N ARG A 32 -15.77 -13.53 -5.70
CA ARG A 32 -16.04 -12.40 -6.60
C ARG A 32 -15.04 -12.25 -7.75
N GLY A 33 -14.12 -13.20 -7.91
CA GLY A 33 -13.14 -13.22 -9.00
C GLY A 33 -11.88 -12.40 -8.75
N ALA A 34 -11.57 -12.04 -7.49
CA ALA A 34 -10.34 -11.34 -7.17
C ALA A 34 -9.11 -12.19 -7.51
N ARG A 35 -8.09 -11.55 -8.07
CA ARG A 35 -6.78 -12.16 -8.37
C ARG A 35 -5.70 -11.53 -7.51
N ARG A 36 -4.65 -12.29 -7.21
CA ARG A 36 -3.47 -11.79 -6.47
C ARG A 36 -2.75 -10.76 -7.31
N GLU A 37 -2.60 -9.55 -6.79
CA GLU A 37 -1.91 -8.45 -7.47
C GLU A 37 -0.57 -8.10 -6.85
N ALA A 38 -0.43 -8.29 -5.54
CA ALA A 38 0.78 -7.96 -4.82
C ALA A 38 2.04 -8.59 -5.45
N PRO A 39 2.05 -9.89 -5.86
CA PRO A 39 3.22 -10.48 -6.52
C PRO A 39 3.61 -9.76 -7.82
N GLN A 40 2.63 -9.42 -8.67
CA GLN A 40 2.92 -8.73 -9.94
C GLN A 40 3.45 -7.32 -9.72
N LYS A 41 2.93 -6.60 -8.72
CA LYS A 41 3.40 -5.25 -8.38
C LYS A 41 4.77 -5.27 -7.72
N ALA A 42 5.06 -6.28 -6.91
CA ALA A 42 6.38 -6.55 -6.37
C ALA A 42 7.40 -6.78 -7.49
N ILE A 43 7.09 -7.65 -8.46
CA ILE A 43 7.97 -7.89 -9.63
C ILE A 43 8.22 -6.60 -10.42
N LYS A 44 7.19 -5.77 -10.64
CA LYS A 44 7.35 -4.47 -11.33
C LYS A 44 8.29 -3.53 -10.57
N PHE A 45 8.08 -3.37 -9.27
CA PHE A 45 8.97 -2.57 -8.42
C PHE A 45 10.42 -3.08 -8.48
N LEU A 46 10.62 -4.40 -8.32
CA LEU A 46 11.94 -5.01 -8.35
C LEU A 46 12.64 -4.84 -9.71
N LYS A 47 11.92 -5.02 -10.82
CA LYS A 47 12.47 -4.78 -12.17
C LYS A 47 12.90 -3.31 -12.34
N ALA A 48 12.06 -2.37 -11.93
CA ALA A 48 12.38 -0.95 -11.97
C ALA A 48 13.60 -0.63 -11.09
N LEU A 49 13.68 -1.21 -9.89
CA LEU A 49 14.82 -1.05 -8.98
C LEU A 49 16.12 -1.55 -9.59
N ARG A 50 16.09 -2.71 -10.27
CA ARG A 50 17.24 -3.28 -10.97
C ARG A 50 17.73 -2.36 -12.08
N GLU A 51 16.83 -1.74 -12.83
CA GLU A 51 17.16 -0.81 -13.91
C GLU A 51 17.85 0.48 -13.42
N LYS A 52 17.66 0.85 -12.15
CA LYS A 52 18.38 1.99 -11.52
C LYS A 52 19.87 1.74 -11.32
N LYS A 53 20.33 0.48 -11.41
CA LYS A 53 21.75 0.10 -11.25
C LYS A 53 22.39 0.62 -9.95
N ILE A 54 21.59 0.73 -8.89
CA ILE A 54 22.06 1.09 -7.55
C ILE A 54 22.49 -0.17 -6.78
N ASP A 55 23.46 -0.02 -5.88
CA ASP A 55 23.93 -1.14 -5.05
C ASP A 55 23.00 -1.36 -3.84
N VAL A 56 22.16 -2.39 -3.94
CA VAL A 56 21.20 -2.79 -2.92
C VAL A 56 21.41 -4.24 -2.50
N GLN A 57 21.45 -4.47 -1.19
CA GLN A 57 21.42 -5.80 -0.60
C GLN A 57 20.01 -6.08 -0.09
N ILE A 58 19.32 -7.04 -0.72
CA ILE A 58 17.94 -7.40 -0.33
C ILE A 58 17.95 -8.58 0.63
N PHE A 59 17.25 -8.43 1.74
CA PHE A 59 16.85 -9.48 2.67
C PHE A 59 15.35 -9.70 2.55
N THR A 60 14.88 -10.94 2.42
CA THR A 60 13.47 -11.23 2.17
C THR A 60 12.98 -12.48 2.92
N ALA A 61 11.70 -12.78 2.79
CA ALA A 61 11.05 -13.98 3.29
C ALA A 61 10.82 -14.99 2.16
N SER A 62 10.73 -16.26 2.49
CA SER A 62 10.57 -17.36 1.53
C SER A 62 9.29 -17.27 0.69
N HIS A 63 9.28 -17.96 -0.45
CA HIS A 63 8.10 -18.10 -1.32
C HIS A 63 7.50 -16.75 -1.77
N GLU A 64 6.17 -16.68 -1.89
CA GLU A 64 5.39 -15.50 -2.30
C GLU A 64 5.50 -14.30 -1.34
N MET A 65 6.25 -14.42 -0.23
CA MET A 65 6.54 -13.28 0.65
C MET A 65 7.72 -12.42 0.17
N GLY A 66 8.31 -12.73 -1.00
CA GLY A 66 9.28 -11.89 -1.68
C GLY A 66 10.41 -12.66 -2.37
N GLU A 67 10.69 -13.90 -1.98
CA GLU A 67 11.71 -14.74 -2.61
C GLU A 67 11.39 -15.01 -4.09
N ASP A 68 10.17 -15.43 -4.37
CA ASP A 68 9.75 -15.80 -5.72
C ASP A 68 9.71 -14.57 -6.63
N GLU A 69 9.24 -13.43 -6.11
CA GLU A 69 9.23 -12.16 -6.84
C GLU A 69 10.65 -11.64 -7.13
N CYS A 70 11.60 -11.84 -6.20
CA CYS A 70 13.01 -11.52 -6.43
C CYS A 70 13.61 -12.39 -7.54
N LYS A 71 13.32 -13.70 -7.55
CA LYS A 71 13.76 -14.62 -8.60
C LYS A 71 13.20 -14.21 -9.97
N ASP A 72 11.90 -13.94 -10.05
CA ASP A 72 11.22 -13.53 -11.30
C ASP A 72 11.70 -12.17 -11.83
N ALA A 73 12.08 -11.26 -10.93
CA ALA A 73 12.71 -9.99 -11.29
C ALA A 73 14.21 -10.11 -11.59
N GLY A 74 14.82 -11.27 -11.37
CA GLY A 74 16.26 -11.49 -11.54
C GLY A 74 17.12 -10.66 -10.57
N ILE A 75 16.62 -10.42 -9.35
CA ILE A 75 17.37 -9.78 -8.27
C ILE A 75 17.82 -10.83 -7.26
N LYS A 76 19.08 -10.78 -6.88
CA LYS A 76 19.62 -11.61 -5.80
C LYS A 76 19.11 -11.07 -4.46
N ALA A 77 18.45 -11.94 -3.70
CA ALA A 77 18.00 -11.65 -2.34
C ALA A 77 18.45 -12.76 -1.38
N ARG A 78 18.67 -12.41 -0.12
CA ARG A 78 18.95 -13.36 0.96
C ARG A 78 17.65 -13.64 1.71
N VAL A 79 17.20 -14.88 1.68
CA VAL A 79 16.06 -15.31 2.50
C VAL A 79 16.51 -15.42 3.95
N VAL A 80 15.84 -14.70 4.85
CA VAL A 80 16.14 -14.67 6.29
C VAL A 80 14.98 -15.09 7.17
N TYR A 81 13.79 -15.23 6.59
CA TYR A 81 12.61 -15.77 7.26
C TYR A 81 11.97 -16.86 6.39
N GLN A 82 11.62 -17.98 7.02
CA GLN A 82 10.89 -19.08 6.38
C GLN A 82 9.43 -19.02 6.84
N CYS A 83 8.51 -18.82 5.90
CA CYS A 83 7.08 -18.71 6.15
C CYS A 83 6.35 -20.02 5.89
N ASN A 84 5.19 -20.18 6.53
CA ASN A 84 4.27 -21.27 6.22
C ASN A 84 3.23 -20.82 5.19
N ASN A 85 2.62 -21.79 4.49
CA ASN A 85 1.50 -21.56 3.60
C ASN A 85 0.20 -22.13 4.20
N PRO A 86 -0.89 -21.33 4.32
CA PRO A 86 -0.99 -19.91 3.95
C PRO A 86 -0.27 -18.98 4.92
N THR A 87 0.21 -17.85 4.41
CA THR A 87 0.88 -16.80 5.20
C THR A 87 -0.12 -15.93 5.95
N THR A 88 0.33 -15.32 7.05
CA THR A 88 -0.48 -14.46 7.91
C THR A 88 0.18 -13.10 8.18
N ALA A 89 -0.56 -12.16 8.76
CA ALA A 89 -0.01 -10.91 9.28
C ALA A 89 1.16 -11.13 10.26
N MET A 90 1.16 -12.26 10.99
CA MET A 90 2.26 -12.61 11.89
C MET A 90 3.54 -12.97 11.12
N ASP A 91 3.42 -13.58 9.93
CA ASP A 91 4.57 -13.85 9.07
C ASP A 91 5.22 -12.55 8.58
N THR A 92 4.42 -11.55 8.21
CA THR A 92 4.93 -10.20 7.88
C THR A 92 5.73 -9.63 9.05
N LYS A 93 5.18 -9.71 10.27
CA LYS A 93 5.86 -9.20 11.48
C LYS A 93 7.16 -9.93 11.77
N LYS A 94 7.16 -11.26 11.69
CA LYS A 94 8.35 -12.08 11.92
C LYS A 94 9.43 -11.83 10.87
N ALA A 95 9.06 -11.69 9.60
CA ALA A 95 9.99 -11.30 8.54
C ALA A 95 10.64 -9.93 8.85
N CYS A 96 9.84 -8.93 9.24
CA CYS A 96 10.37 -7.63 9.65
C CYS A 96 11.32 -7.71 10.84
N ILE A 97 11.03 -8.56 11.85
CA ILE A 97 11.94 -8.79 12.98
C ILE A 97 13.30 -9.32 12.50
N GLU A 98 13.30 -10.30 11.59
CA GLU A 98 14.54 -10.83 11.01
C GLU A 98 15.30 -9.78 10.19
N PHE A 99 14.60 -8.96 9.40
CA PHE A 99 15.23 -7.84 8.68
C PHE A 99 15.94 -6.88 9.63
N MET A 100 15.31 -6.53 10.75
CA MET A 100 15.90 -5.64 11.76
C MET A 100 17.15 -6.25 12.41
N LYS A 101 17.19 -7.57 12.65
CA LYS A 101 18.39 -8.26 13.16
C LYS A 101 19.57 -8.18 12.19
N HIS A 102 19.29 -8.06 10.89
CA HIS A 102 20.31 -7.87 9.85
C HIS A 102 20.71 -6.40 9.62
N GLY A 103 20.12 -5.46 10.37
CA GLY A 103 20.45 -4.04 10.31
C GLY A 103 20.11 -3.41 8.96
N VAL A 104 18.90 -3.64 8.46
CA VAL A 104 18.41 -3.00 7.24
C VAL A 104 18.21 -1.50 7.43
N ASP A 105 18.49 -0.72 6.40
CA ASP A 105 18.31 0.73 6.37
C ASP A 105 16.84 1.11 6.11
N ALA A 106 16.15 0.28 5.31
CA ALA A 106 14.73 0.43 5.03
C ALA A 106 14.02 -0.92 4.92
N ILE A 107 12.73 -0.93 5.25
CA ILE A 107 11.79 -2.01 4.97
C ILE A 107 10.84 -1.55 3.87
N VAL A 108 10.94 -2.20 2.73
CA VAL A 108 10.04 -2.02 1.59
C VAL A 108 9.01 -3.13 1.62
N PHE A 109 7.73 -2.78 1.66
CA PHE A 109 6.65 -3.75 1.72
C PHE A 109 5.66 -3.57 0.58
N VAL A 110 5.17 -4.67 0.00
CA VAL A 110 4.11 -4.65 -1.01
C VAL A 110 2.81 -5.06 -0.35
N GLY A 111 1.89 -4.12 -0.20
CA GLY A 111 0.69 -4.35 0.61
C GLY A 111 -0.28 -3.17 0.62
N GLY A 112 -1.13 -3.14 1.65
CA GLY A 112 -1.97 -1.98 1.95
C GLY A 112 -1.87 -1.49 3.38
N ASP A 113 -2.77 -0.61 3.82
CA ASP A 113 -2.67 0.03 5.14
C ASP A 113 -2.57 -0.98 6.29
N GLY A 114 -3.30 -2.10 6.23
CA GLY A 114 -3.13 -3.19 7.21
C GLY A 114 -1.71 -3.76 7.25
N THR A 115 -1.06 -3.90 6.07
CA THR A 115 0.35 -4.31 5.97
C THR A 115 1.29 -3.22 6.48
N ALA A 116 1.01 -1.95 6.18
CA ALA A 116 1.77 -0.82 6.73
C ALA A 116 1.72 -0.81 8.26
N ARG A 117 0.54 -1.03 8.84
CA ARG A 117 0.34 -1.18 10.29
C ARG A 117 1.12 -2.35 10.86
N ASP A 118 1.10 -3.51 10.19
CA ASP A 118 1.85 -4.68 10.64
C ASP A 118 3.36 -4.44 10.64
N VAL A 119 3.90 -3.84 9.57
CA VAL A 119 5.31 -3.46 9.49
C VAL A 119 5.64 -2.44 10.57
N TYR A 120 4.85 -1.38 10.70
CA TYR A 120 5.05 -0.34 11.70
C TYR A 120 4.99 -0.89 13.13
N SER A 121 4.13 -1.87 13.42
CA SER A 121 4.05 -2.47 14.76
C SER A 121 5.36 -3.11 15.23
N VAL A 122 6.24 -3.48 14.28
CA VAL A 122 7.58 -4.03 14.52
C VAL A 122 8.65 -2.95 14.47
N VAL A 123 8.59 -2.07 13.47
CA VAL A 123 9.58 -1.01 13.26
C VAL A 123 9.46 0.06 14.34
N LYS A 124 8.24 0.58 14.58
CA LYS A 124 7.94 1.70 15.48
C LYS A 124 8.95 2.85 15.27
N ASP A 125 9.49 3.37 16.37
CA ASP A 125 10.43 4.50 16.40
C ASP A 125 11.89 4.07 16.09
N ARG A 126 12.11 2.88 15.53
CA ARG A 126 13.45 2.37 15.23
C ARG A 126 14.04 3.02 13.96
N ILE A 127 15.32 2.75 13.77
CA ILE A 127 16.21 3.35 12.76
C ILE A 127 15.74 3.12 11.30
N ALA A 128 15.10 1.99 11.00
CA ALA A 128 14.79 1.61 9.63
C ALA A 128 13.61 2.40 9.06
N MET A 129 13.77 2.93 7.85
CA MET A 129 12.72 3.64 7.13
C MET A 129 11.70 2.67 6.55
N MET A 130 10.45 3.09 6.39
CA MET A 130 9.39 2.31 5.76
C MET A 130 9.07 2.87 4.38
N LEU A 131 8.85 1.99 3.39
CA LEU A 131 8.33 2.38 2.08
C LEU A 131 7.30 1.36 1.58
N GLY A 132 6.09 1.81 1.31
CA GLY A 132 5.01 0.99 0.79
C GLY A 132 4.95 1.01 -0.74
N VAL A 133 4.92 -0.17 -1.34
CA VAL A 133 4.52 -0.38 -2.73
C VAL A 133 3.02 -0.71 -2.75
N PRO A 134 2.16 0.10 -3.40
CA PRO A 134 0.71 -0.03 -3.26
C PRO A 134 0.16 -1.28 -3.96
N ALA A 135 -0.28 -2.28 -3.19
CA ALA A 135 -0.91 -3.49 -3.71
C ALA A 135 -2.34 -3.23 -4.22
N GLY A 136 -3.04 -2.22 -3.69
CA GLY A 136 -4.40 -1.83 -4.06
C GLY A 136 -4.54 -0.35 -4.44
N VAL A 137 -5.76 0.17 -4.44
CA VAL A 137 -6.09 1.56 -4.82
C VAL A 137 -6.54 2.46 -3.66
N LYS A 138 -6.65 1.91 -2.43
CA LYS A 138 -7.20 2.62 -1.26
C LYS A 138 -6.19 2.77 -0.13
N MET A 139 -5.01 3.30 -0.43
CA MET A 139 -3.96 3.50 0.57
C MET A 139 -4.06 4.91 1.14
N TYR A 140 -3.96 5.02 2.47
CA TYR A 140 -4.11 6.28 3.20
C TYR A 140 -2.84 6.68 3.96
N SER A 141 -2.04 5.71 4.40
CA SER A 141 -0.78 5.97 5.10
C SER A 141 0.21 6.74 4.23
N GLY A 142 0.94 7.68 4.82
CA GLY A 142 1.90 8.55 4.12
C GLY A 142 3.21 7.88 3.71
N VAL A 143 3.33 6.56 3.86
CA VAL A 143 4.54 5.78 3.54
C VAL A 143 4.50 5.15 2.15
N PHE A 144 3.39 5.28 1.42
CA PHE A 144 3.25 4.65 0.10
C PHE A 144 3.82 5.52 -1.02
N ALA A 145 4.45 4.88 -2.00
CA ALA A 145 4.66 5.48 -3.31
C ALA A 145 3.36 5.44 -4.14
N PHE A 146 3.25 6.31 -5.14
CA PHE A 146 2.09 6.31 -6.04
C PHE A 146 2.02 5.07 -6.94
N THR A 147 3.16 4.56 -7.38
CA THR A 147 3.28 3.37 -8.23
C THR A 147 4.47 2.50 -7.81
N PRO A 148 4.50 1.21 -8.19
CA PRO A 148 5.67 0.36 -7.99
C PRO A 148 6.97 0.93 -8.58
N GLU A 149 6.90 1.55 -9.76
CA GLU A 149 8.04 2.16 -10.43
C GLU A 149 8.52 3.41 -9.68
N MET A 150 7.59 4.24 -9.16
CA MET A 150 7.95 5.38 -8.33
C MET A 150 8.56 4.96 -6.99
N ALA A 151 8.15 3.84 -6.40
CA ALA A 151 8.83 3.32 -5.21
C ALA A 151 10.31 3.00 -5.48
N ALA A 152 10.64 2.49 -6.66
CA ALA A 152 12.04 2.28 -7.06
C ALA A 152 12.78 3.62 -7.26
N GLU A 153 12.11 4.65 -7.79
CA GLU A 153 12.66 6.00 -7.89
C GLU A 153 13.02 6.59 -6.52
N VAL A 154 12.14 6.40 -5.53
CA VAL A 154 12.35 6.86 -4.15
C VAL A 154 13.61 6.23 -3.57
N ILE A 155 13.80 4.91 -3.74
CA ILE A 155 15.00 4.22 -3.24
C ILE A 155 16.26 4.70 -3.96
N ALA A 156 16.18 5.02 -5.26
CA ALA A 156 17.35 5.46 -6.02
C ALA A 156 17.79 6.89 -5.69
N ASN A 157 16.88 7.77 -5.26
CA ASN A 157 17.14 9.20 -5.15
C ASN A 157 16.82 9.82 -3.78
N PHE A 158 16.49 9.03 -2.75
CA PHE A 158 16.19 9.60 -1.44
C PHE A 158 17.37 10.42 -0.90
N ASP A 159 17.06 11.54 -0.28
CA ASP A 159 18.01 12.48 0.32
C ASP A 159 17.94 12.49 1.86
N GLY A 160 17.09 11.64 2.44
CA GLY A 160 16.93 11.52 3.89
C GLY A 160 15.66 10.77 4.27
N SER A 161 15.22 10.98 5.51
CA SER A 161 13.96 10.45 6.03
C SER A 161 13.00 11.58 6.36
N VAL A 162 11.71 11.40 6.09
CA VAL A 162 10.63 12.28 6.56
C VAL A 162 9.67 11.50 7.45
N ASP A 163 9.01 12.18 8.37
CA ASP A 163 7.97 11.55 9.19
C ASP A 163 6.68 11.44 8.37
N ALA A 164 6.03 10.28 8.46
CA ALA A 164 4.78 9.98 7.76
C ALA A 164 3.79 9.26 8.68
N GLU A 165 2.52 9.62 8.54
CA GLU A 165 1.42 9.02 9.29
C GLU A 165 1.15 7.59 8.83
N ILE A 166 1.06 6.67 9.79
CA ILE A 166 0.48 5.35 9.61
C ILE A 166 -0.98 5.44 10.01
N ILE A 167 -1.87 5.14 9.08
CA ILE A 167 -3.31 5.24 9.29
C ILE A 167 -3.88 3.86 9.62
N ASP A 168 -4.64 3.77 10.71
CA ASP A 168 -5.51 2.63 10.98
C ASP A 168 -6.88 2.92 10.40
N ILE A 169 -7.37 1.97 9.62
CA ILE A 169 -8.74 1.98 9.14
C ILE A 169 -9.49 1.00 10.03
N ASP A 170 -10.49 1.48 10.75
CA ASP A 170 -11.43 0.58 11.39
C ASP A 170 -12.23 -0.11 10.27
N GLU A 171 -11.75 -1.28 9.83
CA GLU A 171 -12.37 -2.01 8.74
C GLU A 171 -13.80 -2.45 9.10
N GLU A 172 -14.15 -2.62 10.38
CA GLU A 172 -15.52 -2.91 10.82
C GLU A 172 -16.44 -1.72 10.61
N ALA A 173 -16.01 -0.54 11.03
CA ALA A 173 -16.73 0.71 10.81
C ALA A 173 -16.80 1.03 9.31
N PHE A 174 -15.70 0.81 8.58
CA PHE A 174 -15.63 1.02 7.15
C PHE A 174 -16.59 0.09 6.42
N ARG A 175 -16.71 -1.19 6.85
CA ARG A 175 -17.72 -2.14 6.37
C ARG A 175 -19.14 -1.59 6.53
N LYS A 176 -19.44 -0.85 7.61
CA LYS A 176 -20.73 -0.18 7.89
C LYS A 176 -20.86 1.21 7.24
N ASP A 177 -20.11 1.50 6.17
CA ASP A 177 -20.08 2.80 5.46
C ASP A 177 -19.62 4.00 6.31
N LYS A 178 -19.00 3.75 7.46
CA LYS A 178 -18.37 4.80 8.28
C LYS A 178 -16.86 4.73 8.12
N LEU A 179 -16.30 5.63 7.33
CA LEU A 179 -14.84 5.76 7.22
C LEU A 179 -14.32 6.51 8.45
N GLU A 180 -13.89 5.77 9.47
CA GLU A 180 -13.12 6.31 10.59
C GLU A 180 -11.64 6.04 10.35
N LEU A 181 -10.89 7.09 10.02
CA LEU A 181 -9.44 7.06 9.91
C LEU A 181 -8.86 7.55 11.23
N LYS A 182 -8.00 6.74 11.84
CA LYS A 182 -7.28 7.11 13.06
C LYS A 182 -5.78 7.03 12.79
N ILE A 183 -5.03 8.01 13.27
CA ILE A 183 -3.58 7.93 13.23
C ILE A 183 -3.16 6.81 14.19
N TYR A 184 -2.54 5.77 13.64
CA TYR A 184 -1.98 4.65 14.40
C TYR A 184 -0.60 5.01 14.98
N GLY A 185 0.15 5.84 14.27
CA GLY A 185 1.47 6.31 14.67
C GLY A 185 2.20 7.04 13.56
N TYR A 186 3.47 7.33 13.80
CA TYR A 186 4.33 8.05 12.86
C TYR A 186 5.57 7.23 12.58
N ALA A 187 5.84 6.97 11.30
CA ALA A 187 7.00 6.22 10.85
C ALA A 187 7.95 7.13 10.08
N LYS A 188 9.25 6.83 10.14
CA LYS A 188 10.19 7.39 9.17
C LYS A 188 9.98 6.71 7.82
N THR A 189 9.75 7.50 6.78
CA THR A 189 9.73 7.05 5.38
C THR A 189 10.90 7.65 4.62
N LEU A 190 11.29 7.00 3.52
CA LEU A 190 12.29 7.55 2.60
C LEU A 190 11.78 8.90 2.05
N GLY A 191 12.61 9.94 2.07
CA GLY A 191 12.30 11.27 1.54
C GLY A 191 12.37 11.34 0.01
N GLY A 192 11.65 12.29 -0.59
CA GLY A 192 11.58 12.53 -2.05
C GLY A 192 10.43 11.79 -2.73
N ASN A 193 9.58 12.49 -3.51
CA ASN A 193 8.43 11.99 -4.31
C ASN A 193 7.55 10.85 -3.69
N VAL A 194 7.62 10.63 -2.39
CA VAL A 194 6.67 9.79 -1.65
C VAL A 194 5.35 10.54 -1.62
N GLN A 195 4.26 9.80 -1.78
CA GLN A 195 2.93 10.35 -1.72
C GLN A 195 2.81 11.11 -0.41
N GLN A 196 2.76 12.45 -0.46
CA GLN A 196 2.23 13.22 0.66
C GLN A 196 0.90 12.54 0.97
N GLY A 197 0.81 11.96 2.18
CA GLY A 197 -0.38 11.24 2.63
C GLY A 197 -1.57 12.04 2.18
N LYS A 198 -2.55 11.38 1.52
CA LYS A 198 -3.72 12.08 0.96
C LYS A 198 -4.14 13.10 1.99
N ILE A 199 -3.95 14.39 1.68
CA ILE A 199 -4.34 15.45 2.59
C ILE A 199 -5.81 15.18 2.82
N LEU A 200 -6.13 14.68 4.01
CA LEU A 200 -7.47 14.65 4.53
C LEU A 200 -7.74 16.12 4.79
N ILE A 201 -8.11 16.83 3.73
CA ILE A 201 -8.78 18.11 3.88
C ILE A 201 -9.98 17.74 4.74
N ALA A 202 -9.92 18.21 5.98
CA ALA A 202 -10.98 18.12 6.95
C ALA A 202 -12.15 18.98 6.46
N SER A 203 -12.77 18.56 5.36
CA SER A 203 -14.09 18.95 4.87
C SER A 203 -14.47 18.00 3.72
N ASP A 204 -14.39 16.70 3.97
CA ASP A 204 -14.78 15.64 3.03
C ASP A 204 -16.27 15.75 2.60
N LYS A 205 -17.04 16.68 3.18
CA LYS A 205 -18.38 17.08 2.73
C LYS A 205 -18.35 18.29 1.78
N GLU A 206 -17.70 19.40 2.17
CA GLU A 206 -17.67 20.64 1.37
C GLU A 206 -16.88 20.45 0.07
N MET A 207 -15.77 19.70 0.11
CA MET A 207 -14.99 19.40 -1.08
C MET A 207 -15.78 18.51 -2.05
N LYS A 208 -16.53 17.52 -1.53
CA LYS A 208 -17.44 16.70 -2.33
C LYS A 208 -18.59 17.54 -2.90
N GLU A 209 -19.13 18.49 -2.14
CA GLU A 209 -20.15 19.43 -2.62
C GLU A 209 -19.62 20.34 -3.72
N SER A 210 -18.38 20.81 -3.61
CA SER A 210 -17.71 21.59 -4.66
C SER A 210 -17.50 20.80 -5.95
N ILE A 211 -17.02 19.55 -5.86
CA ILE A 211 -16.88 18.66 -7.03
C ILE A 211 -18.23 18.39 -7.70
N VAL A 212 -19.27 18.15 -6.91
CA VAL A 212 -20.64 17.92 -7.42
C VAL A 212 -21.20 19.17 -8.08
N SER A 213 -21.00 20.34 -7.47
CA SER A 213 -21.44 21.63 -8.02
C SER A 213 -20.72 21.95 -9.32
N PHE A 214 -19.41 21.69 -9.39
CA PHE A 214 -18.63 21.82 -10.61
C PHE A 214 -19.12 20.84 -11.69
N MET A 215 -19.38 19.59 -11.32
CA MET A 215 -19.92 18.59 -12.25
C MET A 215 -21.28 18.99 -12.80
N ALA A 216 -22.19 19.54 -11.98
CA ALA A 216 -23.49 20.04 -12.44
C ALA A 216 -23.35 21.20 -13.46
N LEU A 217 -22.29 22.01 -13.39
CA LEU A 217 -22.03 23.09 -14.35
C LEU A 217 -21.57 22.57 -15.72
N ILE A 218 -20.89 21.42 -15.77
CA ILE A 218 -20.30 20.87 -16.99
C ILE A 218 -21.11 19.70 -17.59
N CYS A 219 -21.92 19.03 -16.77
CA CYS A 219 -22.81 17.97 -17.21
C CYS A 219 -23.94 18.54 -18.07
N ARG A 220 -24.09 17.97 -19.27
CA ARG A 220 -25.15 18.24 -20.24
C ARG A 220 -25.99 16.97 -20.39
N LYS A 221 -27.11 17.01 -21.12
CA LYS A 221 -27.84 15.79 -21.44
C LYS A 221 -26.94 14.80 -22.18
N GLY A 222 -26.73 13.62 -21.60
CA GLY A 222 -25.89 12.57 -22.15
C GLY A 222 -25.63 11.44 -21.16
N ASN A 223 -24.97 10.39 -21.63
CA ASN A 223 -24.55 9.27 -20.79
C ASN A 223 -23.13 9.53 -20.27
N TYR A 224 -22.95 9.46 -18.95
CA TYR A 224 -21.65 9.64 -18.30
C TYR A 224 -21.21 8.33 -17.66
N ILE A 225 -19.96 7.95 -17.88
CA ILE A 225 -19.31 6.86 -17.14
C ILE A 225 -18.49 7.51 -16.04
N ILE A 226 -18.92 7.32 -14.80
CA ILE A 226 -18.27 7.89 -13.62
C ILE A 226 -17.55 6.77 -12.88
N GLY A 227 -16.27 6.98 -12.55
CA GLY A 227 -15.47 6.01 -11.82
C GLY A 227 -16.00 5.75 -10.40
N GLY A 228 -15.75 4.54 -9.88
CA GLY A 228 -16.15 4.16 -8.52
C GLY A 228 -15.33 4.90 -7.45
N GLY A 229 -16.01 5.48 -6.46
CA GLY A 229 -15.39 6.18 -5.33
C GLY A 229 -16.43 6.75 -4.36
N SER A 230 -16.05 7.01 -3.10
CA SER A 230 -16.97 7.61 -2.11
C SER A 230 -17.43 9.03 -2.52
N THR A 231 -16.58 9.77 -3.24
CA THR A 231 -16.89 11.09 -3.81
C THR A 231 -18.01 11.03 -4.84
N THR A 232 -17.98 10.03 -5.73
CA THR A 232 -18.98 9.87 -6.81
C THR A 232 -20.25 9.20 -6.29
N TYR A 233 -20.12 8.28 -5.32
CA TYR A 233 -21.24 7.60 -4.67
C TYR A 233 -22.15 8.57 -3.90
N ALA A 234 -21.59 9.60 -3.25
CA ALA A 234 -22.34 10.45 -2.34
C ALA A 234 -23.45 11.28 -3.00
N ARG A 235 -23.44 11.51 -4.33
CA ARG A 235 -24.32 12.53 -4.94
C ARG A 235 -24.72 12.27 -6.42
N LEU A 236 -24.73 11.03 -6.91
CA LEU A 236 -25.21 10.70 -8.27
C LEU A 236 -26.63 11.23 -8.59
N ASN A 237 -27.50 11.36 -7.58
CA ASN A 237 -28.87 11.84 -7.75
C ASN A 237 -29.00 13.36 -8.01
N ASN A 238 -27.94 14.16 -7.80
CA ASN A 238 -28.01 15.63 -7.88
C ASN A 238 -27.17 16.24 -9.00
N ILE A 239 -26.50 15.43 -9.82
CA ILE A 239 -25.54 15.92 -10.84
C ILE A 239 -26.26 16.35 -12.13
N CYS A 240 -27.48 15.87 -12.39
CA CYS A 240 -28.22 16.11 -13.64
C CYS A 240 -29.71 16.38 -13.41
N ASN A 241 -30.07 17.40 -12.62
CA ASN A 241 -31.42 17.99 -12.65
C ASN A 241 -31.44 19.20 -13.57
#